data_AF-A0A349CSC9-F1
#
_entry.id   AF-A0A349CSC9-F1
#
_cell.length_a   1.000
_cell.length_b   1.000
_cell.length_c   1.000
_cell.angle_alpha   90.00
_cell.angle_beta   90.00
_cell.angle_gamma   90.00
#
_symmetry.space_group_name_H-M   'P 1'
#
loop_
_entity.id
_entity.type
_entity.pdbx_description
1 polymer ?
#
loop_
_entity_poly.entity_id
_entity_poly.type
_entity_poly.pdbx_seq_one_letter_code
_entity_poly.pdbx_strand_id
1 'polypeptide(L)'
;MPFRLLVQDRRMPLRLDPRHPPLWRTPTAVQFGADAVAVVEADQPWHTRLLAVLEEGLPAEHAVRVAGAMGAPAAEAAEFLAAIAPALRDDDAPAGEQVMLRVSGAVDPCVYAGVHDGLVAAGVRIVDHDHAPLIVVASHVLDPRVTARLMADDRRHLPIVATCSGAEVGPLVLPGKTACLTCVATVRTEREPWWPAVAAQLLGSPPPPSSPAIAGEAGLFA
;
A
#
# COMPACT_ATOMS: atom_id res chain seq x y z
N MET A 1 -15.66 29.56 -28.86
CA MET A 1 -14.18 29.67 -28.93
C MET A 1 -13.61 28.79 -27.82
N PRO A 2 -13.11 27.59 -28.14
CA PRO A 2 -12.79 26.57 -27.13
C PRO A 2 -11.39 26.80 -26.56
N PHE A 3 -11.30 26.87 -25.22
CA PHE A 3 -10.03 26.73 -24.52
C PHE A 3 -9.67 25.24 -24.49
N ARG A 4 -8.84 24.84 -25.45
CA ARG A 4 -8.18 23.54 -25.50
C ARG A 4 -7.08 23.57 -24.43
N LEU A 5 -7.39 23.06 -23.23
CA LEU A 5 -6.38 22.73 -22.24
C LEU A 5 -5.44 21.71 -22.89
N LEU A 6 -4.20 22.15 -23.10
CA LEU A 6 -3.08 21.27 -23.43
C LEU A 6 -3.01 20.22 -22.33
N VAL A 7 -3.35 18.98 -22.67
CA VAL A 7 -2.94 17.79 -21.93
C VAL A 7 -1.42 17.90 -21.85
N GLN A 8 -0.91 18.27 -20.68
CA GLN A 8 0.49 18.07 -20.37
C GLN A 8 0.73 16.57 -20.48
N ASP A 9 1.50 16.19 -21.49
CA ASP A 9 2.16 14.91 -21.61
C ASP A 9 3.07 14.76 -20.37
N ARG A 10 2.48 14.40 -19.23
CA ARG A 10 3.19 14.06 -17.99
C ARG A 10 3.86 12.72 -18.24
N ARG A 11 5.01 12.75 -18.89
CA ARG A 11 5.82 11.56 -19.11
C ARG A 11 6.37 11.05 -17.78
N MET A 12 6.18 9.76 -17.57
CA MET A 12 6.07 9.14 -16.26
C MET A 12 7.42 8.52 -15.86
N PRO A 13 7.81 8.58 -14.58
CA PRO A 13 9.10 8.06 -14.17
C PRO A 13 9.06 6.53 -14.00
N LEU A 14 10.03 5.87 -14.60
CA LEU A 14 10.46 4.50 -14.31
C LEU A 14 11.18 4.48 -12.96
N ARG A 15 10.82 3.54 -12.08
CA ARG A 15 11.41 3.40 -10.72
C ARG A 15 11.63 1.94 -10.36
N LEU A 16 12.46 1.68 -9.34
CA LEU A 16 12.49 0.36 -8.69
C LEU A 16 11.18 0.11 -7.93
N ASP A 17 10.69 -1.13 -7.97
CA ASP A 17 9.55 -1.56 -7.18
C ASP A 17 9.97 -1.73 -5.70
N PRO A 18 9.33 -1.01 -4.74
CA PRO A 18 9.64 -1.14 -3.32
C PRO A 18 9.46 -2.57 -2.77
N ARG A 19 8.67 -3.42 -3.44
CA ARG A 19 8.51 -4.84 -3.09
C ARG A 19 9.76 -5.67 -3.43
N HIS A 20 10.64 -5.15 -4.29
CA HIS A 20 11.83 -5.81 -4.80
C HIS A 20 13.10 -4.95 -4.58
N PRO A 21 13.44 -4.59 -3.32
CA PRO A 21 14.60 -3.74 -3.05
C PRO A 21 15.90 -4.40 -3.52
N PRO A 22 16.91 -3.61 -3.95
CA PRO A 22 18.23 -4.12 -4.31
C PRO A 22 18.97 -4.62 -3.07
N LEU A 23 19.44 -5.87 -3.11
CA LEU A 23 20.17 -6.58 -2.07
C LEU A 23 21.52 -7.06 -2.64
N TRP A 24 22.62 -6.54 -2.11
CA TRP A 24 23.97 -6.90 -2.56
C TRP A 24 24.35 -8.30 -2.01
N ARG A 25 24.50 -9.28 -2.90
CA ARG A 25 25.01 -10.63 -2.58
C ARG A 25 26.52 -10.63 -2.40
N THR A 26 27.19 -9.81 -3.22
CA THR A 26 28.63 -9.57 -3.21
C THR A 26 28.85 -8.08 -3.53
N PRO A 27 30.09 -7.57 -3.57
CA PRO A 27 30.35 -6.21 -4.03
C PRO A 27 29.97 -5.91 -5.49
N THR A 28 29.70 -6.94 -6.31
CA THR A 28 29.32 -6.79 -7.73
C THR A 28 28.00 -7.46 -8.08
N ALA A 29 27.48 -8.39 -7.29
CA ALA A 29 26.23 -9.08 -7.61
C ALA A 29 25.05 -8.49 -6.81
N VAL A 30 24.01 -8.06 -7.51
CA VAL A 30 22.79 -7.48 -6.93
C VAL A 30 21.60 -8.39 -7.21
N GLN A 31 20.83 -8.67 -6.17
CA GLN A 31 19.53 -9.35 -6.23
C GLN A 31 18.41 -8.34 -5.98
N PHE A 32 17.22 -8.54 -6.55
CA PHE A 32 16.04 -7.72 -6.27
C PHE A 32 14.96 -8.52 -5.55
N GLY A 33 14.56 -8.06 -4.35
CA GLY A 33 13.59 -8.74 -3.48
C GLY A 33 14.20 -9.89 -2.68
N ALA A 34 13.57 -10.27 -1.57
CA ALA A 34 14.01 -11.41 -0.74
C ALA A 34 13.92 -12.74 -1.52
N ASP A 35 12.81 -12.92 -2.24
CA ASP A 35 12.68 -13.90 -3.31
C ASP A 35 13.13 -13.24 -4.62
N ALA A 36 14.26 -13.66 -5.14
CA ALA A 36 14.94 -12.98 -6.24
C ALA A 36 14.09 -12.96 -7.52
N VAL A 37 13.54 -11.80 -7.89
CA VAL A 37 12.86 -11.60 -9.18
C VAL A 37 13.84 -11.31 -10.32
N ALA A 38 15.02 -10.79 -9.96
CA ALA A 38 16.15 -10.59 -10.86
C ALA A 38 17.46 -10.66 -10.06
N VAL A 39 18.52 -11.11 -10.73
CA VAL A 39 19.91 -11.08 -10.23
C VAL A 39 20.81 -10.61 -11.36
N VAL A 40 21.61 -9.58 -11.12
CA VAL A 40 22.49 -8.96 -12.12
C VAL A 40 23.89 -8.74 -11.55
N GLU A 41 24.88 -8.78 -12.44
CA GLU A 41 26.21 -8.22 -12.13
C GLU A 41 26.18 -6.71 -12.35
N ALA A 42 26.77 -6.00 -11.39
CA ALA A 42 26.82 -4.56 -11.22
C ALA A 42 28.27 -4.14 -10.92
N ASP A 43 29.20 -4.59 -11.77
CA ASP A 43 30.65 -4.40 -11.64
C ASP A 43 31.14 -3.02 -12.09
N GLN A 44 30.39 -2.38 -13.00
CA GLN A 44 30.68 -1.03 -13.47
C GLN A 44 30.10 0.07 -12.55
N PRO A 45 30.80 1.21 -12.35
CA PRO A 45 30.32 2.32 -11.51
C PRO A 45 28.98 2.94 -11.93
N TRP A 46 28.61 2.80 -13.21
CA TRP A 46 27.34 3.32 -13.72
C TRP A 46 26.16 2.47 -13.28
N HIS A 47 26.34 1.17 -12.99
CA HIS A 47 25.28 0.29 -12.48
C HIS A 47 24.75 0.80 -11.13
N THR A 48 25.63 1.00 -10.15
CA THR A 48 25.24 1.47 -8.81
C THR A 48 24.58 2.85 -8.86
N ARG A 49 25.11 3.76 -9.69
CA ARG A 49 24.53 5.10 -9.85
C ARG A 49 23.16 5.05 -10.52
N LEU A 50 22.99 4.21 -11.54
CA LEU A 50 21.71 4.05 -12.22
C LEU A 50 20.67 3.46 -11.26
N LEU A 51 21.03 2.47 -10.44
CA LEU A 51 20.15 1.93 -9.40
C LEU A 51 19.69 3.02 -8.42
N ALA A 52 20.60 3.85 -7.91
CA ALA A 52 20.26 4.97 -7.02
C ALA A 52 19.30 5.97 -7.70
N VAL A 53 19.51 6.28 -8.98
CA VAL A 53 18.59 7.17 -9.72
C VAL A 53 17.24 6.48 -9.97
N LEU A 54 17.19 5.17 -10.17
CA LEU A 54 15.93 4.42 -10.29
C LEU A 54 15.18 4.30 -8.96
N GLU A 55 15.87 4.36 -7.82
CA GLU A 55 15.23 4.49 -6.50
C GLU A 55 14.50 5.83 -6.36
N GLU A 56 15.06 6.92 -6.91
CA GLU A 56 14.46 8.25 -6.96
C GLU A 56 13.40 8.38 -8.06
N GLY A 57 13.64 7.75 -9.20
CA GLY A 57 12.77 7.70 -10.38
C GLY A 57 13.18 8.63 -11.51
N LEU A 58 12.99 8.18 -12.75
CA LEU A 58 13.41 8.93 -13.94
C LEU A 58 12.51 8.63 -15.15
N PRO A 59 12.26 9.57 -16.08
CA PRO A 59 11.41 9.32 -17.24
C PRO A 59 11.91 8.11 -18.05
N ALA A 60 11.03 7.15 -18.34
CA ALA A 60 11.41 5.87 -18.94
C ALA A 60 12.22 6.02 -20.24
N GLU A 61 11.85 6.98 -21.10
CA GLU A 61 12.56 7.25 -22.35
C GLU A 61 13.97 7.86 -22.15
N HIS A 62 14.28 8.31 -20.94
CA HIS A 62 15.57 8.87 -20.56
C HIS A 62 16.50 7.87 -19.89
N ALA A 63 16.04 6.65 -19.55
CA ALA A 63 16.83 5.67 -18.80
C ALA A 63 18.19 5.36 -19.44
N VAL A 64 18.20 5.00 -20.72
CA VAL A 64 19.44 4.73 -21.47
C VAL A 64 20.32 5.98 -21.57
N ARG A 65 19.71 7.16 -21.71
CA ARG A 65 20.45 8.43 -21.82
C ARG A 65 21.13 8.83 -20.51
N VAL A 66 20.43 8.64 -19.39
CA VAL A 66 20.94 8.88 -18.03
C VAL A 66 22.09 7.92 -17.73
N ALA A 67 21.95 6.64 -18.07
CA ALA A 67 23.05 5.68 -17.97
C ALA A 67 24.25 6.10 -18.84
N GLY A 68 24.00 6.57 -20.06
CA GLY A 68 25.04 7.11 -20.94
C GLY A 68 25.79 8.30 -20.35
N ALA A 69 25.10 9.22 -19.66
CA ALA A 69 25.73 10.32 -18.93
C ALA A 69 26.61 9.85 -17.75
N MET A 70 26.41 8.62 -17.26
CA MET A 70 27.23 7.98 -16.24
C MET A 70 28.39 7.15 -16.82
N GLY A 71 28.52 7.10 -18.16
CA GLY A 71 29.58 6.37 -18.87
C GLY A 71 29.16 5.01 -19.44
N ALA A 72 27.87 4.66 -19.44
CA ALA A 72 27.39 3.40 -19.98
C ALA A 72 27.29 3.42 -21.52
N PRO A 73 27.79 2.40 -22.24
CA PRO A 73 27.42 2.18 -23.63
C PRO A 73 25.90 1.94 -23.76
N ALA A 74 25.27 2.51 -24.78
CA ALA A 74 23.80 2.47 -24.90
C ALA A 74 23.24 1.04 -24.98
N ALA A 75 23.98 0.11 -25.60
CA ALA A 75 23.63 -1.30 -25.67
C ALA A 75 23.69 -1.97 -24.28
N GLU A 76 24.78 -1.77 -23.55
CA GLU A 76 24.95 -2.31 -22.19
C GLU A 76 23.92 -1.73 -21.21
N ALA A 77 23.61 -0.43 -21.32
CA ALA A 77 22.55 0.20 -20.55
C ALA A 77 21.18 -0.43 -20.81
N ALA A 78 20.86 -0.70 -22.08
CA ALA A 78 19.60 -1.35 -22.45
C ALA A 78 19.55 -2.81 -21.97
N GLU A 79 20.65 -3.56 -22.06
CA GLU A 79 20.77 -4.92 -21.55
C GLU A 79 20.59 -4.98 -20.04
N PHE A 80 21.24 -4.07 -19.30
CA PHE A 80 21.09 -3.98 -17.84
C PHE A 80 19.65 -3.64 -17.45
N LEU A 81 19.03 -2.63 -18.08
CA LEU A 81 17.62 -2.28 -17.85
C LEU A 81 16.68 -3.44 -18.15
N ALA A 82 16.94 -4.21 -19.21
CA ALA A 82 16.17 -5.40 -19.53
C ALA A 82 16.35 -6.51 -18.48
N ALA A 83 17.57 -6.69 -17.95
CA ALA A 83 17.86 -7.69 -16.93
C ALA A 83 17.17 -7.36 -15.58
N ILE A 84 17.04 -6.08 -15.24
CA ILE A 84 16.35 -5.64 -14.02
C ILE A 84 14.87 -5.33 -14.24
N ALA A 85 14.33 -5.47 -15.46
CA ALA A 85 12.94 -5.18 -15.78
C ALA A 85 11.90 -5.82 -14.84
N PRO A 86 12.08 -7.06 -14.34
CA PRO A 86 11.16 -7.66 -13.35
C PRO A 86 11.11 -6.91 -12.00
N ALA A 87 12.14 -6.13 -11.68
CA ALA A 87 12.22 -5.30 -10.48
C ALA A 87 11.88 -3.82 -10.74
N LEU A 88 11.57 -3.49 -11.99
CA LEU A 88 11.16 -2.15 -12.39
C LEU A 88 9.65 -2.05 -12.46
N ARG A 89 9.15 -0.87 -12.12
CA ARG A 89 7.79 -0.47 -12.38
C ARG A 89 7.82 0.84 -13.16
N ASP A 90 7.07 0.87 -14.25
CA ASP A 90 6.61 2.14 -14.77
C ASP A 90 5.59 2.68 -13.75
N ASP A 91 5.66 3.98 -13.40
CA ASP A 91 4.60 4.62 -12.61
C ASP A 91 3.24 4.67 -13.37
N ASP A 92 3.12 3.93 -14.49
CA ASP A 92 1.99 3.78 -15.41
C ASP A 92 1.00 2.67 -15.00
N ALA A 93 1.10 2.09 -13.80
CA ALA A 93 -0.05 1.39 -13.25
C ALA A 93 -1.18 2.42 -13.10
N PRO A 94 -2.40 2.18 -13.65
CA PRO A 94 -3.50 3.10 -13.45
C PRO A 94 -3.73 3.23 -11.96
N ALA A 95 -3.30 4.34 -11.37
CA ALA A 95 -3.49 4.68 -9.96
C ALA A 95 -3.19 3.52 -9.00
N GLY A 96 -2.05 3.53 -8.30
CA GLY A 96 -1.96 2.77 -7.04
C GLY A 96 -3.27 2.94 -6.28
N GLU A 97 -3.90 1.83 -5.87
CA GLU A 97 -5.32 1.77 -5.54
C GLU A 97 -5.71 3.01 -4.72
N GLN A 98 -6.69 3.76 -5.22
CA GLN A 98 -7.12 4.94 -4.50
C GLN A 98 -8.03 4.50 -3.38
N VAL A 99 -7.64 4.78 -2.14
CA VAL A 99 -8.48 4.48 -0.97
C VAL A 99 -8.76 5.75 -0.21
N MET A 100 -9.95 5.83 0.36
CA MET A 100 -10.24 6.83 1.37
C MET A 100 -9.97 6.21 2.75
N LEU A 101 -9.15 6.87 3.57
CA LEU A 101 -8.82 6.41 4.91
C LEU A 101 -9.64 7.19 5.93
N ARG A 102 -10.41 6.51 6.78
CA ARG A 102 -11.26 7.13 7.81
C ARG A 102 -11.08 6.45 9.15
N VAL A 103 -11.24 7.23 10.21
CA VAL A 103 -11.25 6.75 11.59
C VAL A 103 -12.68 6.66 12.09
N SER A 104 -12.99 5.60 12.84
CA SER A 104 -14.25 5.42 13.55
C SER A 104 -13.99 5.36 15.06
N GLY A 105 -14.53 6.33 15.80
CA GLY A 105 -14.37 6.42 17.25
C GLY A 105 -13.00 6.94 17.67
N ALA A 106 -12.61 6.66 18.91
CA ALA A 106 -11.29 7.02 19.42
C ALA A 106 -10.26 5.98 18.95
N VAL A 107 -9.24 6.44 18.24
CA VAL A 107 -8.10 5.62 17.78
C VAL A 107 -6.83 6.33 18.22
N ASP A 108 -5.86 5.55 18.68
CA ASP A 108 -4.53 6.08 19.02
C ASP A 108 -3.88 6.68 17.74
N PRO A 109 -3.41 7.94 17.78
CA PRO A 109 -2.77 8.58 16.62
C PRO A 109 -1.64 7.76 15.99
N CYS A 110 -0.91 6.95 16.77
CA CYS A 110 0.15 6.10 16.23
C CYS A 110 -0.38 4.96 15.34
N VAL A 111 -1.60 4.48 15.60
CA VAL A 111 -2.26 3.47 14.75
C VAL A 111 -2.61 4.07 13.40
N TYR A 112 -3.20 5.27 13.40
CA TYR A 112 -3.51 5.97 12.16
C TYR A 112 -2.25 6.23 11.34
N ALA A 113 -1.19 6.75 11.98
CA ALA A 113 0.09 7.00 11.32
C ALA A 113 0.70 5.72 10.75
N GLY A 114 0.72 4.62 11.51
CA GLY A 114 1.20 3.33 11.04
C GLY A 114 0.44 2.84 9.81
N VAL A 115 -0.90 2.80 9.87
CA VAL A 115 -1.73 2.37 8.72
C VAL A 115 -1.49 3.27 7.50
N HIS A 116 -1.45 4.59 7.70
CA HIS A 116 -1.18 5.54 6.64
C HIS A 116 0.18 5.26 5.97
N ASP A 117 1.25 5.12 6.76
CA ASP A 117 2.59 4.91 6.26
C ASP A 117 2.74 3.55 5.58
N GLY A 118 2.07 2.51 6.10
CA GLY A 118 2.00 1.19 5.46
C GLY A 118 1.34 1.23 4.09
N LEU A 119 0.20 1.94 3.96
CA LEU A 119 -0.49 2.12 2.68
C LEU A 119 0.39 2.88 1.68
N VAL A 120 1.03 3.97 2.11
CA VAL A 120 1.94 4.74 1.26
C VAL A 120 3.14 3.90 0.81
N ALA A 121 3.73 3.11 1.70
CA ALA A 121 4.82 2.20 1.39
C ALA A 121 4.40 1.10 0.39
N ALA A 122 3.15 0.64 0.47
CA ALA A 122 2.54 -0.27 -0.51
C ALA A 122 2.20 0.40 -1.86
N GLY A 123 2.41 1.71 -2.00
CA GLY A 123 2.09 2.47 -3.21
C GLY A 123 0.62 2.83 -3.36
N VAL A 124 -0.19 2.67 -2.31
CA VAL A 124 -1.61 3.02 -2.27
C VAL A 124 -1.75 4.54 -2.12
N ARG A 125 -2.66 5.14 -2.90
CA ARG A 125 -2.92 6.59 -2.81
C ARG A 125 -4.11 6.88 -1.92
N ILE A 126 -3.87 7.58 -0.82
CA ILE A 126 -4.94 8.04 0.06
C ILE A 126 -5.59 9.29 -0.55
N VAL A 127 -6.90 9.22 -0.78
CA VAL A 127 -7.70 10.27 -1.40
C VAL A 127 -8.90 10.65 -0.54
N ASP A 128 -9.45 11.84 -0.78
CA ASP A 128 -10.64 12.33 -0.09
C ASP A 128 -11.77 12.58 -1.12
N HIS A 129 -12.29 11.49 -1.71
CA HIS A 129 -13.44 11.56 -2.61
C HIS A 129 -14.35 10.32 -2.47
N ASP A 130 -15.66 10.54 -2.66
CA ASP A 130 -16.68 9.56 -2.33
C ASP A 130 -16.70 8.29 -3.19
N HIS A 131 -16.01 8.26 -4.33
CA HIS A 131 -15.99 7.09 -5.20
C HIS A 131 -14.88 6.08 -4.90
N ALA A 132 -13.96 6.39 -3.97
CA ALA A 132 -12.89 5.48 -3.60
C ALA A 132 -13.39 4.36 -2.64
N PRO A 133 -12.86 3.13 -2.75
CA PRO A 133 -12.91 2.14 -1.68
C PRO A 133 -12.49 2.75 -0.33
N LEU A 134 -13.17 2.37 0.75
CA LEU A 134 -12.96 2.97 2.07
C LEU A 134 -12.21 2.01 3.01
N ILE A 135 -11.10 2.46 3.58
CA ILE A 135 -10.47 1.80 4.72
C ILE A 135 -10.95 2.50 6.00
N VAL A 136 -11.49 1.72 6.95
CA VAL A 136 -11.98 2.24 8.22
C VAL A 136 -11.14 1.71 9.37
N VAL A 137 -10.43 2.61 10.05
CA VAL A 137 -9.62 2.30 11.21
C VAL A 137 -10.43 2.48 12.48
N ALA A 138 -10.42 1.49 13.37
CA ALA A 138 -11.08 1.53 14.66
C ALA A 138 -10.21 0.87 15.76
N SER A 139 -10.61 1.02 17.02
CA SER A 139 -9.99 0.36 18.16
C SER A 139 -10.99 -0.57 18.84
N HIS A 140 -10.54 -1.78 19.20
CA HIS A 140 -11.27 -2.89 19.81
C HIS A 140 -12.40 -3.47 18.95
N VAL A 141 -13.34 -2.63 18.50
CA VAL A 141 -14.50 -3.01 17.70
C VAL A 141 -14.87 -1.85 16.76
N LEU A 142 -15.32 -2.16 15.55
CA LEU A 142 -15.91 -1.16 14.67
C LEU A 142 -17.38 -0.92 15.07
N ASP A 143 -17.79 0.35 15.19
CA ASP A 143 -19.17 0.72 15.55
C ASP A 143 -20.17 0.13 14.54
N PRO A 144 -21.13 -0.71 14.98
CA PRO A 144 -22.16 -1.28 14.12
C PRO A 144 -22.96 -0.23 13.34
N ARG A 145 -23.08 1.00 13.87
CA ARG A 145 -23.76 2.12 13.18
C ARG A 145 -22.98 2.61 11.97
N VAL A 146 -21.65 2.58 12.04
CA VAL A 146 -20.77 2.93 10.91
C VAL A 146 -20.91 1.85 9.84
N THR A 147 -20.77 0.57 10.21
CA THR A 147 -20.97 -0.55 9.29
C THR A 147 -22.35 -0.52 8.62
N ALA A 148 -23.42 -0.27 9.39
CA ALA A 148 -24.78 -0.22 8.86
C ALA A 148 -24.95 0.89 7.80
N ARG A 149 -24.34 2.06 8.00
CA ARG A 149 -24.34 3.15 7.01
C ARG A 149 -23.57 2.77 5.76
N LEU A 150 -22.36 2.21 5.89
CA LEU A 150 -21.55 1.77 4.75
C LEU A 150 -22.27 0.71 3.92
N MET A 151 -23.00 -0.20 4.56
CA MET A 151 -23.83 -1.18 3.87
C MET A 151 -25.04 -0.53 3.18
N ALA A 152 -25.72 0.43 3.83
CA ALA A 152 -26.86 1.13 3.24
C ALA A 152 -26.46 1.97 2.01
N ASP A 153 -25.24 2.50 2.02
CA ASP A 153 -24.69 3.33 0.94
C ASP A 153 -23.99 2.50 -0.15
N ASP A 154 -24.06 1.17 -0.10
CA ASP A 154 -23.37 0.23 -1.01
C ASP A 154 -21.85 0.49 -1.11
N ARG A 155 -21.26 1.01 -0.02
CA ARG A 155 -19.84 1.38 0.03
C ARG A 155 -18.98 0.14 0.21
N ARG A 156 -18.04 -0.05 -0.71
CA ARG A 156 -16.94 -1.03 -0.57
C ARG A 156 -16.00 -0.57 0.53
N HIS A 157 -15.73 -1.45 1.49
CA HIS A 157 -14.91 -1.08 2.63
C HIS A 157 -14.09 -2.22 3.22
N LEU A 158 -12.95 -1.87 3.81
CA LEU A 158 -12.07 -2.75 4.55
C LEU A 158 -11.86 -2.20 5.97
N PRO A 159 -12.30 -2.89 7.01
CA PRO A 159 -12.01 -2.50 8.39
C PRO A 159 -10.58 -2.88 8.77
N ILE A 160 -9.92 -2.01 9.52
CA ILE A 160 -8.67 -2.29 10.25
C ILE A 160 -8.94 -1.98 11.73
N VAL A 161 -8.95 -3.00 12.58
CA VAL A 161 -9.30 -2.86 13.99
C VAL A 161 -8.08 -3.14 14.85
N ALA A 162 -7.55 -2.10 15.50
CA ALA A 162 -6.47 -2.25 16.47
C ALA A 162 -6.97 -2.93 17.74
N THR A 163 -6.24 -3.95 18.20
CA THR A 163 -6.50 -4.71 19.43
C THR A 163 -5.32 -4.57 20.39
N CYS A 164 -5.43 -5.12 21.60
CA CYS A 164 -4.32 -5.10 22.56
C CYS A 164 -3.11 -5.94 22.14
N SER A 165 -3.29 -6.88 21.21
CA SER A 165 -2.23 -7.81 20.76
C SER A 165 -1.86 -7.62 19.29
N GLY A 166 -2.51 -6.71 18.56
CA GLY A 166 -2.14 -6.37 17.19
C GLY A 166 -3.22 -5.61 16.44
N ALA A 167 -3.46 -5.98 15.18
CA ALA A 167 -4.53 -5.42 14.37
C ALA A 167 -5.22 -6.52 13.56
N GLU A 168 -6.55 -6.43 13.47
CA GLU A 168 -7.36 -7.30 12.62
C GLU A 168 -7.69 -6.55 11.32
N VAL A 169 -7.33 -7.14 10.17
CA VAL A 169 -7.65 -6.60 8.85
C VAL A 169 -8.78 -7.42 8.25
N GLY A 170 -9.85 -6.74 7.85
CA GLY A 170 -10.93 -7.33 7.09
C GLY A 170 -12.13 -7.85 7.91
N PRO A 171 -13.10 -8.47 7.21
CA PRO A 171 -13.05 -8.86 5.79
C PRO A 171 -13.15 -7.67 4.82
N LEU A 172 -12.66 -7.84 3.58
CA LEU A 172 -13.00 -6.92 2.49
C LEU A 172 -14.49 -7.05 2.17
N VAL A 173 -15.25 -6.00 2.46
CA VAL A 173 -16.69 -5.97 2.28
C VAL A 173 -17.04 -5.38 0.92
N LEU A 174 -17.61 -6.23 0.06
CA LEU A 174 -18.30 -5.88 -1.17
C LEU A 174 -19.79 -6.15 -0.90
N PRO A 175 -20.60 -5.12 -0.65
CA PRO A 175 -22.01 -5.29 -0.34
C PRO A 175 -22.74 -6.19 -1.34
N GLY A 176 -23.55 -7.12 -0.83
CA GLY A 176 -24.26 -8.13 -1.62
C GLY A 176 -23.38 -9.22 -2.26
N LYS A 177 -22.05 -9.18 -2.11
CA LYS A 177 -21.12 -10.13 -2.74
C LYS A 177 -20.23 -10.89 -1.76
N THR A 178 -19.71 -10.23 -0.72
CA THR A 178 -18.87 -10.88 0.32
C THR A 178 -19.54 -10.81 1.68
N ALA A 179 -19.00 -11.55 2.66
CA ALA A 179 -19.47 -11.49 4.03
C ALA A 179 -19.27 -10.08 4.61
N CYS A 180 -20.33 -9.51 5.18
CA CYS A 180 -20.25 -8.24 5.90
C CYS A 180 -19.89 -8.47 7.38
N LEU A 181 -19.59 -7.39 8.10
CA LEU A 181 -19.28 -7.48 9.53
C LEU A 181 -20.45 -7.98 10.39
N THR A 182 -21.71 -7.84 9.92
CA THR A 182 -22.84 -8.48 10.59
C THR A 182 -22.76 -10.01 10.49
N CYS A 183 -22.42 -10.56 9.31
CA CYS A 183 -22.21 -12.00 9.14
C CYS A 183 -21.11 -12.51 10.08
N VAL A 184 -19.98 -11.78 10.15
CA VAL A 184 -18.87 -12.11 11.05
C VAL A 184 -19.30 -12.05 12.51
N ALA A 185 -20.02 -11.01 12.90
CA ALA A 185 -20.53 -10.85 14.26
C ALA A 185 -21.53 -11.95 14.63
N THR A 186 -22.37 -12.41 13.70
CA THR A 186 -23.29 -13.53 13.92
C THR A 186 -22.53 -14.81 14.20
N VAL A 187 -21.57 -15.19 13.34
CA VAL A 187 -20.75 -16.41 13.54
C VAL A 187 -19.97 -16.34 14.84
N ARG A 188 -19.44 -15.16 15.20
CA ARG A 188 -18.75 -14.97 16.48
C ARG A 188 -19.71 -15.12 17.66
N THR A 189 -20.91 -14.56 17.57
CA THR A 189 -21.93 -14.68 18.63
C THR A 189 -22.40 -16.12 18.82
N GLU A 190 -22.54 -16.90 17.75
CA GLU A 190 -22.90 -18.32 17.84
C GLU A 190 -21.82 -19.13 18.58
N ARG A 191 -20.54 -18.80 18.38
CA ARG A 191 -19.41 -19.43 19.07
C ARG A 191 -19.22 -18.89 20.50
N GLU A 192 -19.52 -17.62 20.69
CA GLU A 192 -19.27 -16.85 21.90
C GLU A 192 -20.53 -16.03 22.27
N PRO A 193 -21.53 -16.63 22.95
CA PRO A 193 -22.84 -16.01 23.16
C PRO A 193 -22.80 -14.67 23.93
N TRP A 194 -21.76 -14.44 24.73
CA TRP A 194 -21.56 -13.19 25.47
C TRP A 194 -20.87 -12.09 24.66
N TRP A 195 -20.38 -12.39 23.45
CA TRP A 195 -19.64 -11.43 22.63
C TRP A 195 -20.40 -10.11 22.39
N PRO A 196 -21.72 -10.07 22.11
CA PRO A 196 -22.43 -8.81 21.95
C PRO A 196 -22.34 -7.89 23.17
N ALA A 197 -22.39 -8.46 24.39
CA ALA A 197 -22.28 -7.69 25.63
C ALA A 197 -20.84 -7.18 25.84
N VAL A 198 -19.83 -7.95 25.45
CA VAL A 198 -18.42 -7.53 25.51
C VAL A 198 -18.15 -6.44 24.47
N ALA A 199 -18.56 -6.64 23.22
CA ALA A 199 -18.42 -5.66 22.15
C ALA A 199 -19.08 -4.33 22.51
N ALA A 200 -20.27 -4.35 23.12
CA ALA A 200 -20.95 -3.15 23.58
C ALA A 200 -20.18 -2.37 24.66
N GLN A 201 -19.45 -3.05 25.54
CA GLN A 201 -18.60 -2.41 26.55
C GLN A 201 -17.33 -1.81 25.94
N LEU A 202 -16.80 -2.46 24.89
CA LEU A 202 -15.63 -1.96 24.15
C LEU A 202 -15.97 -0.70 23.34
N LEU A 203 -17.23 -0.51 22.92
CA LEU A 203 -17.68 0.74 22.30
C LEU A 203 -17.55 1.91 23.30
N GLY A 204 -16.54 2.75 23.10
CA GLY A 204 -16.25 3.91 23.95
C GLY A 204 -15.20 3.66 25.03
N SER A 205 -14.64 2.45 25.09
CA SER A 205 -13.42 2.20 25.87
C SER A 205 -12.23 2.95 25.26
N PRO A 206 -11.25 3.37 26.07
CA PRO A 206 -10.04 4.01 25.55
C PRO A 206 -9.31 3.06 24.58
N PRO A 207 -8.64 3.59 23.54
CA PRO A 207 -7.89 2.78 22.59
C PRO A 207 -6.79 1.99 23.33
N PRO A 208 -6.47 0.77 22.87
CA PRO A 208 -5.40 0.00 23.48
C PRO A 208 -4.05 0.70 23.21
N PRO A 209 -3.07 0.59 24.13
CA PRO A 209 -1.70 0.99 23.81
C PRO A 209 -1.24 0.18 22.60
N SER A 210 -0.85 0.89 21.54
CA SER A 210 -0.61 0.31 20.22
C SER A 210 0.83 0.55 19.77
N SER A 211 1.40 -0.40 19.04
CA SER A 211 2.70 -0.21 18.39
C SER A 211 2.48 0.30 16.96
N PRO A 212 3.12 1.41 16.55
CA PRO A 212 3.02 1.90 15.17
C PRO A 212 3.54 0.89 14.16
N ALA A 213 4.48 0.01 14.54
CA ALA A 213 4.99 -1.04 13.65
C ALA A 213 3.91 -2.06 13.27
N ILE A 214 3.08 -2.49 14.24
CA ILE A 214 2.01 -3.47 13.97
C ILE A 214 0.89 -2.83 13.14
N ALA A 215 0.59 -1.55 13.39
CA ALA A 215 -0.35 -0.80 12.54
C ALA A 215 0.19 -0.59 11.11
N GLY A 216 1.51 -0.40 10.97
CA GLY A 216 2.21 -0.35 9.69
C GLY A 216 2.08 -1.63 8.89
N GLU A 217 2.32 -2.78 9.51
CA GLU A 217 2.12 -4.09 8.87
C GLU A 217 0.67 -4.27 8.41
N ALA A 218 -0.31 -3.88 9.23
CA ALA A 218 -1.72 -3.94 8.84
C ALA A 218 -2.04 -3.08 7.61
N GLY A 219 -1.40 -1.92 7.47
CA GLY A 219 -1.51 -1.08 6.26
C GLY A 219 -0.85 -1.70 5.03
N LEU A 220 0.18 -2.54 5.20
CA LEU A 220 0.86 -3.25 4.12
C LEU A 220 0.02 -4.42 3.55
N PHE A 221 -0.82 -5.02 4.39
CA PHE A 221 -1.69 -6.17 4.04
C PHE A 221 -3.11 -5.78 3.60
N ALA A 222 -3.44 -4.48 3.67
CA ALA A 222 -4.74 -3.93 3.34
C ALA A 222 -4.89 -3.65 1.84
#